data_AF-A0A846MZK2-F1
#
_entry.id   AF-A0A846MZK2-F1
#
_cell.length_a   1.000
_cell.length_b   1.000
_cell.length_c   1.000
_cell.angle_alpha   90.00
_cell.angle_beta   90.00
_cell.angle_gamma   90.00
#
_symmetry.space_group_name_H-M   'P 1'
#
loop_
_entity.id
_entity.type
_entity.pdbx_description
1 polymer ?
#
loop_
_entity_poly.entity_id
_entity_poly.type
_entity_poly.pdbx_seq_one_letter_code
_entity_poly.pdbx_strand_id
1 'polypeptide(L)'
;MAGFSVALFLGVAAAWVVAAGARRLARSYLRLAAVLYAALAASEGFAFWPEAVMAMVLSAGAASLAMASYGGFRRAPRIFSAAMGLAGSGLAGLTAFLVGLPVLAAVPQVTSAALIAVFAWWPLWQGRRSGVYLMLCGLALIGAAACSLAPGPLAKNGLLLFAAAAVLGAALASNLFVEEEGKRRTGLPVDHR
;
A
#
# COMPACT_ATOMS: atom_id res chain seq x y z
N MET A 1 9.92 3.67 -20.14
CA MET A 1 9.89 3.23 -18.73
C MET A 1 10.00 4.39 -17.73
N ALA A 2 10.81 5.43 -18.01
CA ALA A 2 10.98 6.57 -17.09
C ALA A 2 9.67 7.26 -16.63
N GLY A 3 8.68 7.44 -17.52
CA GLY A 3 7.42 8.13 -17.18
C GLY A 3 6.62 7.50 -16.04
N PHE A 4 6.49 6.17 -16.01
CA PHE A 4 5.76 5.46 -14.93
C PHE A 4 6.55 5.40 -13.62
N SER A 5 7.88 5.41 -13.71
CA SER A 5 8.75 5.52 -12.54
C SER A 5 8.63 6.89 -11.89
N VAL A 6 8.58 7.96 -12.70
CA VAL A 6 8.29 9.32 -12.23
C VAL A 6 6.90 9.41 -11.62
N ALA A 7 5.89 8.78 -12.24
CA ALA A 7 4.53 8.76 -11.68
C ALA A 7 4.48 8.07 -10.30
N LEU A 8 5.17 6.94 -10.13
CA LEU A 8 5.31 6.27 -8.83
C LEU A 8 6.04 7.17 -7.83
N PHE A 9 7.15 7.80 -8.23
CA PHE A 9 7.91 8.69 -7.37
C PHE A 9 7.08 9.89 -6.89
N LEU A 10 6.34 10.53 -7.81
CA LEU A 10 5.44 11.63 -7.48
C LEU A 10 4.27 11.18 -6.60
N GLY A 11 3.67 10.02 -6.89
CA GLY A 11 2.59 9.45 -6.08
C GLY A 11 3.05 9.14 -4.66
N VAL A 12 4.27 8.63 -4.51
CA VAL A 12 4.91 8.36 -3.22
C VAL A 12 5.24 9.65 -2.47
N ALA A 13 5.78 10.67 -3.14
CA ALA A 13 6.06 11.97 -2.54
C ALA A 13 4.76 12.65 -2.07
N ALA A 14 3.70 12.62 -2.88
CA ALA A 14 2.39 13.10 -2.51
C ALA A 14 1.83 12.34 -1.30
N ALA A 15 1.93 11.00 -1.31
CA ALA A 15 1.50 10.18 -0.19
C ALA A 15 2.28 10.48 1.10
N TRP A 16 3.58 10.78 1.01
CA TRP A 16 4.40 11.18 2.15
C TRP A 16 3.90 12.48 2.79
N VAL A 17 3.57 13.48 1.97
CA VAL A 17 3.03 14.76 2.41
C VAL A 17 1.65 14.56 3.03
N VAL A 18 0.75 13.84 2.36
CA VAL A 18 -0.61 13.56 2.85
C VAL A 18 -0.59 12.74 4.15
N ALA A 19 0.35 11.80 4.30
CA ALA A 19 0.49 11.00 5.51
C ALA A 19 0.85 11.81 6.77
N ALA A 20 1.25 13.09 6.63
CA ALA A 20 1.50 13.98 7.77
C ALA A 20 0.24 14.20 8.65
N GLY A 21 -0.96 14.07 8.08
CA GLY A 21 -2.22 14.15 8.84
C GLY A 21 -2.63 12.84 9.52
N ALA A 22 -2.05 11.71 9.14
CA ALA A 22 -2.43 10.40 9.68
C ALA A 22 -1.99 10.18 11.14
N ARG A 23 -2.66 9.27 11.85
CA ARG A 23 -2.29 8.80 13.20
C ARG A 23 -0.82 8.35 13.25
N ARG A 24 -0.13 8.57 14.38
CA ARG A 24 1.33 8.29 14.53
C ARG A 24 1.75 6.90 14.02
N LEU A 25 0.98 5.85 14.32
CA LEU A 25 1.30 4.48 13.91
C LEU A 25 1.01 4.21 12.42
N ALA A 26 -0.12 4.67 11.90
CA ALA A 26 -0.41 4.56 10.47
C ALA A 26 0.64 5.32 9.64
N ARG A 27 1.08 6.48 10.14
CA ARG A 27 2.11 7.31 9.52
C ARG A 27 3.45 6.61 9.36
N SER A 28 3.92 5.87 10.37
CA SER A 28 5.21 5.15 10.26
C SER A 28 5.16 4.06 9.19
N TYR A 29 4.07 3.30 9.11
CA TYR A 29 3.92 2.26 8.08
C TYR A 29 3.69 2.84 6.67
N LEU A 30 2.94 3.94 6.55
CA LEU A 30 2.79 4.66 5.28
C LEU A 30 4.12 5.21 4.79
N ARG A 31 4.92 5.81 5.69
CA ARG A 31 6.25 6.30 5.35
C ARG A 31 7.18 5.16 4.95
N LEU A 32 7.14 4.04 5.66
CA LEU A 32 7.91 2.85 5.27
C LEU A 32 7.53 2.38 3.86
N ALA A 33 6.23 2.22 3.59
CA ALA A 33 5.74 1.86 2.26
C ALA A 33 6.19 2.88 1.20
N ALA A 34 6.06 4.16 1.49
CA ALA A 34 6.52 5.23 0.62
C ALA A 34 8.04 5.13 0.33
N VAL A 35 8.90 4.93 1.33
CA VAL A 35 10.35 4.74 1.09
C VAL A 35 10.60 3.52 0.19
N LEU A 36 9.92 2.40 0.44
CA LEU A 36 10.09 1.17 -0.33
C LEU A 36 9.67 1.38 -1.81
N TYR A 37 8.54 2.03 -2.06
CA TYR A 37 8.09 2.33 -3.41
C TYR A 37 8.89 3.46 -4.09
N ALA A 38 9.44 4.42 -3.35
CA ALA A 38 10.39 5.41 -3.88
C ALA A 38 11.71 4.75 -4.29
N ALA A 39 12.22 3.82 -3.47
CA ALA A 39 13.40 3.04 -3.80
C ALA A 39 13.16 2.20 -5.06
N LEU A 40 11.98 1.60 -5.19
CA LEU A 40 11.57 0.91 -6.42
C LEU A 40 11.55 1.86 -7.63
N ALA A 41 10.90 3.03 -7.51
CA ALA A 41 10.84 4.00 -8.59
C ALA A 41 12.23 4.49 -9.03
N ALA A 42 13.11 4.80 -8.08
CA ALA A 42 14.48 5.20 -8.34
C ALA A 42 15.25 4.07 -9.01
N SER A 43 15.11 2.83 -8.51
CA SER A 43 15.80 1.67 -9.05
C SER A 43 15.48 1.37 -10.52
N GLU A 44 14.23 1.55 -10.92
CA GLU A 44 13.79 1.41 -12.31
C GLU A 44 14.40 2.47 -13.22
N GLY A 45 14.60 3.70 -12.71
CA GLY A 45 15.28 4.77 -13.43
C GLY A 45 16.75 4.45 -13.73
N PHE A 46 17.41 3.65 -12.89
CA PHE A 46 18.82 3.28 -13.03
C PHE A 46 19.04 1.86 -13.60
N ALA A 47 17.98 1.08 -13.85
CA ALA A 47 18.05 -0.29 -14.36
C ALA A 47 18.93 -1.26 -13.53
N PHE A 48 19.04 -1.04 -12.22
CA PHE A 48 20.12 -1.61 -11.40
C PHE A 48 19.74 -2.85 -10.55
N TRP A 49 18.51 -3.35 -10.61
CA TRP A 49 18.03 -4.32 -9.60
C TRP A 49 17.67 -5.72 -10.13
N PRO A 50 18.11 -6.79 -9.43
CA PRO A 50 17.62 -8.15 -9.66
C PRO A 50 16.12 -8.27 -9.37
N GLU A 51 15.40 -9.09 -10.15
CA GLU A 51 13.96 -9.34 -9.98
C GLU A 51 13.60 -9.80 -8.55
N ALA A 52 14.52 -10.50 -7.88
CA ALA A 52 14.39 -10.93 -6.49
C ALA A 52 14.03 -9.77 -5.55
N VAL A 53 14.70 -8.62 -5.70
CA VAL A 53 14.49 -7.51 -4.78
C VAL A 53 13.24 -6.73 -5.11
N MET A 54 12.89 -6.63 -6.40
CA MET A 54 11.61 -6.08 -6.80
C MET A 54 10.45 -6.86 -6.14
N ALA A 55 10.51 -8.19 -6.16
CA ALA A 55 9.53 -9.03 -5.49
C ALA A 55 9.48 -8.76 -3.97
N MET A 56 10.63 -8.71 -3.29
CA MET A 56 10.69 -8.42 -1.85
C MET A 56 10.12 -7.04 -1.49
N VAL A 57 10.49 -6.00 -2.25
CA VAL A 57 10.03 -4.62 -2.03
C VAL A 57 8.52 -4.50 -2.25
N LEU A 58 7.99 -5.16 -3.27
CA LEU A 58 6.56 -5.20 -3.56
C LEU A 58 5.76 -5.91 -2.47
N SER A 59 6.23 -7.06 -1.99
CA SER A 59 5.59 -7.82 -0.91
C SER A 59 5.66 -7.08 0.43
N ALA A 60 6.81 -6.46 0.75
CA ALA A 60 6.99 -5.66 1.96
C ALA A 60 6.18 -4.35 1.91
N GLY A 61 6.11 -3.70 0.75
CA GLY A 61 5.30 -2.51 0.51
C GLY A 61 3.81 -2.76 0.71
N ALA A 62 3.27 -3.82 0.12
CA ALA A 62 1.87 -4.20 0.27
C ALA A 62 1.50 -4.53 1.73
N ALA A 63 2.36 -5.29 2.42
CA ALA A 63 2.17 -5.60 3.84
C ALA A 63 2.22 -4.34 4.72
N SER A 64 3.11 -3.39 4.41
CA SER A 64 3.19 -2.10 5.10
C SER A 64 1.90 -1.28 4.91
N LEU A 65 1.30 -1.29 3.71
CA LEU A 65 0.02 -0.62 3.45
C LEU A 65 -1.16 -1.28 4.19
N ALA A 66 -1.16 -2.61 4.32
CA ALA A 66 -2.15 -3.31 5.12
C ALA A 66 -2.01 -2.96 6.62
N MET A 67 -0.77 -2.89 7.14
CA MET A 67 -0.51 -2.48 8.52
C MET A 67 -0.85 -1.01 8.78
N ALA A 68 -0.60 -0.13 7.80
CA ALA A 68 -1.04 1.26 7.84
C ALA A 68 -2.57 1.37 7.92
N SER A 69 -3.28 0.64 7.07
CA SER A 69 -4.74 0.56 7.06
C SER A 69 -5.27 -0.01 8.39
N TYR A 70 -4.65 -1.05 8.93
CA TYR A 70 -5.02 -1.58 10.23
C TYR A 70 -4.80 -0.58 11.37
N GLY A 71 -3.62 0.05 11.43
CA GLY A 71 -3.28 1.04 12.46
C GLY A 71 -4.05 2.36 12.34
N GLY A 72 -4.61 2.64 11.16
CA GLY A 72 -5.55 3.74 10.94
C GLY A 72 -6.90 3.44 11.58
N PHE A 73 -7.49 2.28 11.29
CA PHE A 73 -8.90 1.95 11.60
C PHE A 73 -9.12 1.15 12.90
N ARG A 74 -8.12 0.41 13.38
CA ARG A 74 -8.18 -0.42 14.61
C ARG A 74 -7.07 -0.05 15.60
N ARG A 75 -7.19 -0.54 16.84
CA ARG A 75 -6.16 -0.37 17.89
C ARG A 75 -4.79 -0.83 17.35
N ALA A 76 -3.72 -0.21 17.86
CA ALA A 76 -2.34 -0.44 17.47
C ALA A 76 -2.05 -1.93 17.15
N PRO A 77 -1.54 -2.27 15.95
CA PRO A 77 -1.08 -3.63 15.70
C PRO A 77 -0.03 -4.00 16.74
N ARG A 78 -0.11 -5.20 17.30
CA ARG A 78 0.96 -5.70 18.18
C ARG A 78 2.25 -5.71 17.36
N ILE A 79 3.30 -5.10 17.89
CA ILE A 79 4.58 -4.94 17.19
C ILE A 79 5.08 -6.29 16.65
N PHE A 80 4.88 -7.35 17.44
CA PHE A 80 5.24 -8.72 17.07
C PHE A 80 4.49 -9.24 15.84
N SER A 81 3.17 -9.00 15.72
CA SER A 81 2.40 -9.45 14.54
C SER A 81 2.75 -8.64 13.30
N ALA A 82 3.06 -7.35 13.46
CA ALA A 82 3.50 -6.51 12.34
C ALA A 82 4.90 -6.93 11.84
N ALA A 83 5.83 -7.18 12.76
CA ALA A 83 7.17 -7.67 12.42
C ALA A 83 7.12 -9.03 11.74
N MET A 84 6.32 -9.98 12.27
CA MET A 84 6.12 -11.29 11.66
C MET A 84 5.48 -11.19 10.26
N GLY A 85 4.52 -10.29 10.07
CA GLY A 85 3.89 -10.05 8.76
C GLY A 85 4.87 -9.49 7.73
N LEU A 86 5.70 -8.52 8.11
CA LEU A 86 6.72 -7.93 7.24
C LEU A 86 7.86 -8.91 6.93
N ALA A 87 8.33 -9.66 7.94
CA ALA A 87 9.33 -10.69 7.74
C ALA A 87 8.78 -11.82 6.84
N GLY A 88 7.55 -12.24 7.08
CA GLY A 88 6.88 -13.26 6.27
C GLY A 88 6.66 -12.82 4.82
N SER A 89 6.28 -11.57 4.58
CA SER A 89 6.12 -11.06 3.21
C SER A 89 7.46 -10.90 2.48
N GLY A 90 8.52 -10.47 3.19
CA GLY A 90 9.88 -10.44 2.64
C GLY A 90 10.40 -11.83 2.30
N LEU A 91 10.19 -12.82 3.18
CA LEU A 91 10.54 -14.22 2.93
C LEU A 91 9.75 -14.80 1.76
N ALA A 92 8.46 -14.49 1.64
CA ALA A 92 7.64 -14.92 0.50
C ALA A 92 8.16 -14.37 -0.83
N GLY A 93 8.61 -13.12 -0.87
CA GLY A 93 9.27 -12.54 -2.05
C GLY A 93 10.58 -13.23 -2.41
N LEU A 94 11.38 -13.57 -1.39
CA LEU A 94 12.64 -14.30 -1.57
C LEU A 94 12.41 -15.74 -2.04
N THR A 95 11.46 -16.47 -1.46
CA THR A 95 11.14 -17.84 -1.86
C THR A 95 10.51 -17.89 -3.25
N ALA A 96 9.69 -16.91 -3.63
CA ALA A 96 9.15 -16.79 -4.98
C ALA A 96 10.27 -16.74 -6.04
N PHE A 97 11.32 -15.97 -5.76
CA PHE A 97 12.48 -15.89 -6.63
C PHE A 97 13.29 -17.20 -6.64
N LEU A 98 13.60 -17.76 -5.47
CA LEU A 98 14.41 -18.98 -5.36
C LEU A 98 13.75 -20.20 -6.00
N VAL A 99 12.43 -20.30 -5.94
CA VAL A 99 11.65 -21.41 -6.51
C VAL A 99 11.25 -21.12 -7.98
N GLY A 100 11.41 -19.88 -8.45
CA GLY A 100 10.99 -19.47 -9.80
C GLY A 100 9.47 -19.41 -9.97
N LEU A 101 8.71 -19.28 -8.87
CA LEU A 101 7.25 -19.22 -8.87
C LEU A 101 6.78 -17.81 -8.49
N PRO A 102 6.56 -16.90 -9.46
CA PRO A 102 6.16 -15.52 -9.20
C PRO A 102 4.81 -15.40 -8.48
N VAL A 103 3.98 -16.44 -8.57
CA VAL A 103 2.71 -16.57 -7.82
C VAL A 103 2.92 -16.41 -6.31
N LEU A 104 4.03 -16.91 -5.77
CA LEU A 104 4.33 -16.80 -4.33
C LEU A 104 4.55 -15.34 -3.89
N ALA A 105 5.10 -14.48 -4.76
CA ALA A 105 5.30 -13.06 -4.46
C ALA A 105 3.99 -12.26 -4.52
N ALA A 106 3.00 -12.73 -5.28
CA ALA A 106 1.67 -12.14 -5.36
C ALA A 106 0.82 -12.47 -4.11
N VAL A 107 1.08 -13.58 -3.41
CA VAL A 107 0.33 -13.98 -2.20
C VAL A 107 0.31 -12.87 -1.13
N PRO A 108 1.46 -12.26 -0.72
CA PRO A 108 1.45 -11.12 0.19
C PRO A 108 0.64 -9.91 -0.29
N GLN A 109 0.61 -9.67 -1.60
CA GLN A 109 -0.12 -8.53 -2.18
C GLN A 109 -1.62 -8.77 -2.11
N VAL A 110 -2.08 -9.95 -2.53
CA VAL A 110 -3.50 -10.34 -2.51
C VAL A 110 -4.03 -10.45 -1.08
N THR A 111 -3.26 -11.04 -0.17
CA THR A 111 -3.63 -11.12 1.26
C THR A 111 -3.72 -9.74 1.89
N SER A 112 -2.77 -8.84 1.60
CA SER A 112 -2.81 -7.44 2.04
C SER A 112 -4.02 -6.70 1.49
N ALA A 113 -4.34 -6.89 0.20
CA ALA A 113 -5.52 -6.31 -0.42
C ALA A 113 -6.83 -6.81 0.20
N ALA A 114 -6.94 -8.12 0.47
CA ALA A 114 -8.10 -8.71 1.12
C ALA A 114 -8.28 -8.15 2.54
N LEU A 115 -7.20 -8.02 3.32
CA LEU A 115 -7.24 -7.40 4.64
C LEU A 115 -7.69 -5.94 4.57
N ILE A 116 -7.16 -5.17 3.61
CA ILE A 116 -7.56 -3.78 3.38
C ILE A 116 -9.05 -3.70 3.03
N ALA A 117 -9.57 -4.59 2.17
CA ALA A 117 -10.99 -4.65 1.82
C ALA A 117 -11.87 -4.97 3.03
N VAL A 118 -11.45 -5.91 3.89
CA VAL A 118 -12.16 -6.22 5.14
C VAL A 118 -12.19 -5.00 6.07
N PHE A 119 -11.11 -4.24 6.18
CA PHE A 119 -11.07 -3.01 6.98
C PHE A 119 -11.87 -1.86 6.36
N ALA A 120 -11.92 -1.79 5.02
CA ALA A 120 -12.68 -0.81 4.27
C ALA A 120 -14.19 -1.03 4.37
N TRP A 121 -14.62 -2.28 4.53
CA TRP A 121 -16.03 -2.68 4.50
C TRP A 121 -16.91 -1.90 5.46
N TRP A 122 -16.47 -1.77 6.71
CA TRP A 122 -17.24 -1.11 7.76
C TRP A 122 -17.38 0.41 7.53
N PRO A 123 -16.30 1.18 7.29
CA PRO A 123 -16.41 2.58 6.90
C PRO A 123 -17.22 2.81 5.62
N LEU A 124 -17.10 1.91 4.63
CA LEU A 124 -17.84 1.98 3.37
C LEU A 124 -19.34 1.89 3.61
N TRP A 125 -19.78 0.96 4.45
CA TRP A 125 -21.20 0.82 4.86
C TRP A 125 -21.72 2.04 5.62
N GLN A 126 -20.85 2.78 6.31
CA GLN A 126 -21.20 4.03 6.98
C GLN A 126 -21.20 5.25 6.04
N GLY A 127 -21.01 5.06 4.73
CA GLY A 127 -20.94 6.17 3.76
C GLY A 127 -19.73 7.08 3.97
N ARG A 128 -18.66 6.57 4.59
CA ARG A 128 -17.44 7.34 4.84
C ARG A 128 -16.53 7.32 3.63
N ARG A 129 -15.97 8.48 3.29
CA ARG A 129 -15.04 8.61 2.16
C ARG A 129 -13.77 7.83 2.43
N SER A 130 -13.34 7.77 3.70
CA SER A 130 -12.18 6.98 4.12
C SER A 130 -12.27 5.50 3.70
N GLY A 131 -13.47 4.91 3.72
CA GLY A 131 -13.73 3.54 3.26
C GLY A 131 -13.57 3.37 1.75
N VAL A 132 -14.03 4.33 0.96
CA VAL A 132 -13.92 4.31 -0.51
C VAL A 132 -12.45 4.31 -0.93
N TYR A 133 -11.64 5.21 -0.37
CA TYR A 133 -10.22 5.30 -0.69
C TYR A 133 -9.42 4.05 -0.27
N LEU A 134 -9.77 3.42 0.85
CA LEU A 134 -9.20 2.13 1.22
C LEU A 134 -9.60 1.02 0.22
N MET A 135 -10.85 0.98 -0.21
CA MET A 135 -11.31 -0.03 -1.16
C MET A 135 -10.58 0.11 -2.49
N LEU A 136 -10.41 1.35 -2.97
CA LEU A 136 -9.60 1.67 -4.15
C LEU A 136 -8.13 1.29 -3.96
N CYS A 137 -7.56 1.50 -2.77
CA CYS A 137 -6.21 1.01 -2.44
C CYS A 137 -6.11 -0.52 -2.54
N GLY A 138 -7.09 -1.25 -2.01
CA GLY A 138 -7.15 -2.72 -2.09
C GLY A 138 -7.23 -3.20 -3.54
N LEU A 139 -8.11 -2.59 -4.35
CA LEU A 139 -8.24 -2.89 -5.78
C LEU A 139 -6.95 -2.58 -6.56
N ALA A 140 -6.29 -1.47 -6.24
CA ALA A 140 -5.00 -1.13 -6.83
C ALA A 140 -3.92 -2.15 -6.48
N LEU A 141 -3.89 -2.69 -5.26
CA LEU A 141 -2.97 -3.78 -4.90
C LEU A 141 -3.25 -5.08 -5.65
N ILE A 142 -4.53 -5.40 -5.91
CA ILE A 142 -4.89 -6.55 -6.76
C ILE A 142 -4.43 -6.31 -8.20
N GLY A 143 -4.63 -5.10 -8.73
CA GLY A 143 -4.12 -4.71 -10.05
C GLY A 143 -2.60 -4.82 -10.14
N ALA A 144 -1.87 -4.36 -9.12
CA ALA A 144 -0.42 -4.49 -9.04
C ALA A 144 0.03 -5.97 -8.98
N ALA A 145 -0.73 -6.82 -8.28
CA ALA A 145 -0.48 -8.27 -8.23
C ALA A 145 -0.78 -8.97 -9.55
N ALA A 146 -1.84 -8.60 -10.26
CA ALA A 146 -2.11 -9.12 -11.59
C ALA A 146 -1.00 -8.72 -12.58
N CYS A 147 -0.53 -7.47 -12.50
CA CYS A 147 0.57 -6.97 -13.31
C CYS A 147 1.93 -7.60 -12.95
N SER A 148 2.15 -8.06 -11.72
CA SER A 148 3.40 -8.73 -11.34
C SER A 148 3.50 -10.16 -11.89
N LEU A 149 2.37 -10.77 -12.23
CA LEU A 149 2.30 -12.12 -12.81
C LEU A 149 2.35 -12.12 -14.34
N ALA A 150 2.05 -10.98 -14.97
CA ALA A 150 2.05 -10.85 -16.42
C ALA A 150 3.47 -10.55 -16.95
N PRO A 151 3.96 -11.28 -17.97
CA PRO A 151 5.25 -10.98 -18.57
C PRO A 151 5.19 -9.71 -19.43
N GLY A 152 6.31 -8.99 -19.46
CA GLY A 152 6.55 -7.93 -20.44
C GLY A 152 6.56 -6.49 -19.87
N PRO A 153 7.03 -5.53 -20.69
CA PRO A 153 7.28 -4.16 -20.25
C PRO A 153 6.01 -3.37 -19.93
N LEU A 154 4.88 -3.71 -20.56
CA LEU A 154 3.58 -3.07 -20.30
C LEU A 154 3.02 -3.47 -18.94
N ALA A 155 3.17 -4.74 -18.55
CA ALA A 155 2.78 -5.23 -17.24
C ALA A 155 3.57 -4.53 -16.13
N LYS A 156 4.88 -4.35 -16.33
CA LYS A 156 5.74 -3.59 -15.40
C LYS A 156 5.29 -2.13 -15.22
N ASN A 157 4.92 -1.45 -16.30
CA ASN A 157 4.37 -0.09 -16.23
C ASN A 157 3.04 -0.05 -15.45
N GLY A 158 2.15 -1.00 -15.70
CA GLY A 158 0.88 -1.14 -14.97
C GLY A 158 1.10 -1.37 -13.48
N LEU A 159 2.06 -2.22 -13.13
CA LEU A 159 2.46 -2.48 -11.74
C LEU A 159 2.90 -1.21 -11.01
N LEU A 160 3.76 -0.40 -11.63
CA LEU A 160 4.21 0.86 -11.04
C LEU A 160 3.05 1.85 -10.84
N LEU A 161 2.13 1.93 -11.81
CA LEU A 161 0.97 2.81 -11.75
C LEU A 161 -0.01 2.37 -10.65
N PHE A 162 -0.32 1.08 -10.56
CA PHE A 162 -1.19 0.53 -9.54
C PHE A 162 -0.55 0.62 -8.14
N ALA A 163 0.76 0.41 -8.02
CA ALA A 163 1.48 0.65 -6.77
C ALA A 163 1.38 2.12 -6.32
N ALA A 164 1.53 3.07 -7.26
CA ALA A 164 1.38 4.50 -6.96
C ALA A 164 -0.03 4.82 -6.45
N ALA A 165 -1.06 4.31 -7.13
CA ALA A 165 -2.45 4.48 -6.74
C ALA A 165 -2.74 3.86 -5.36
N ALA A 166 -2.19 2.68 -5.06
CA ALA A 166 -2.35 2.02 -3.76
C ALA A 166 -1.76 2.87 -2.62
N VAL A 167 -0.52 3.36 -2.76
CA VAL A 167 0.15 4.17 -1.73
C VAL A 167 -0.61 5.47 -1.50
N LEU A 168 -1.04 6.14 -2.57
CA LEU A 168 -1.79 7.39 -2.49
C LEU A 168 -3.18 7.18 -1.88
N GLY A 169 -3.89 6.11 -2.26
CA GLY A 169 -5.18 5.75 -1.68
C GLY A 169 -5.10 5.46 -0.18
N ALA A 170 -4.09 4.73 0.27
CA ALA A 170 -3.87 4.47 1.69
C ALA A 170 -3.55 5.75 2.49
N ALA A 171 -2.75 6.66 1.91
CA ALA A 171 -2.42 7.94 2.55
C ALA A 171 -3.66 8.85 2.68
N LEU A 172 -4.44 8.99 1.60
CA LEU A 172 -5.69 9.76 1.61
C LEU A 172 -6.69 9.19 2.61
N ALA A 173 -6.91 7.88 2.59
CA ALA A 173 -7.81 7.21 3.52
C ALA A 173 -7.41 7.45 4.98
N SER A 174 -6.11 7.36 5.28
CA SER A 174 -5.59 7.56 6.64
C SER A 174 -5.72 9.00 7.13
N ASN A 175 -5.61 9.98 6.24
CA ASN A 175 -5.81 11.39 6.58
C ASN A 175 -7.30 11.71 6.82
N LEU A 176 -8.16 11.31 5.88
CA LEU A 176 -9.61 11.50 5.98
C LEU A 176 -10.19 10.83 7.23
N PHE A 177 -9.66 9.67 7.62
CA PHE A 177 -10.09 9.00 8.84
C PHE A 177 -9.85 9.84 10.10
N VAL A 178 -8.70 10.52 10.19
CA VAL A 178 -8.40 11.42 11.32
C VAL A 178 -9.35 12.61 11.33
N GLU A 179 -9.66 13.17 10.16
CA GLU A 179 -10.61 14.27 10.03
C GLU A 179 -12.03 13.86 10.44
N GLU A 180 -12.52 12.70 9.95
CA GLU A 180 -13.83 12.14 10.29
C GLU A 180 -13.96 11.85 11.80
N GLU A 181 -12.91 11.32 12.43
CA GLU A 181 -12.90 11.12 13.88
C GLU A 181 -12.82 12.43 14.67
N GLY A 182 -12.06 13.41 14.17
CA GLY A 182 -11.99 14.75 14.76
C GLY A 182 -13.37 15.40 14.80
N LYS A 183 -14.07 15.45 13.65
CA LYS A 183 -15.43 15.98 13.54
C LYS A 183 -16.41 15.26 14.47
N ARG A 184 -16.30 13.92 14.57
CA ARG A 184 -17.13 13.12 15.48
C ARG A 184 -16.90 13.45 16.96
N ARG A 185 -15.66 13.76 17.37
CA ARG A 185 -15.35 14.17 18.75
C ARG A 185 -15.83 15.58 19.09
N THR A 186 -15.85 16.48 18.12
CA THR A 186 -16.29 17.87 18.30
C THR A 186 -17.80 18.05 18.08
N GLY A 187 -18.55 16.99 17.75
CA GLY A 187 -19.98 17.05 17.47
C GLY A 187 -20.32 17.82 16.18
N LEU A 188 -19.33 18.06 15.32
CA LEU A 188 -19.55 18.75 14.04
C LEU A 188 -20.08 17.76 12.99
N PRO A 189 -20.99 18.19 12.10
CA PRO A 189 -21.48 17.33 11.04
C PRO A 189 -20.34 16.90 10.12
N VAL A 190 -20.33 15.61 9.77
CA VAL A 190 -19.40 15.06 8.78
C VAL A 190 -19.95 15.41 7.39
N ASP A 191 -19.29 16.30 6.66
CA ASP A 191 -19.71 16.67 5.31
C ASP A 191 -19.59 15.48 4.35
N HIS A 192 -20.71 14.96 3.87
CA HIS A 192 -20.80 13.83 2.95
C HIS A 192 -20.79 14.21 1.46
N ARG A 193 -20.55 15.49 1.11
CA ARG A 193 -20.60 16.02 -0.28
C ARG A 193 -19.62 15.40 -1.27
#